data_AF-A0A496BYZ9-F1
#
_entry.id   AF-A0A496BYZ9-F1
#
_cell.length_a   1.000
_cell.length_b   1.000
_cell.length_c   1.000
_cell.angle_alpha   90.00
_cell.angle_beta   90.00
_cell.angle_gamma   90.00
#
_symmetry.space_group_name_H-M   'P 1'
#
loop_
_entity.id
_entity.type
_entity.pdbx_description
1 polymer ?
#
loop_
_entity_poly.entity_id
_entity_poly.type
_entity_poly.pdbx_seq_one_letter_code
_entity_poly.pdbx_strand_id
1 'polypeptide(L)'
;MVIKNDAQYREYKNTMETIIAKGTQLGDMELLPQSDKNEFICLTDAIHEWEAAYHPLPGKVSSLITDEIKKRMVDKKIKQKEAAKMLGISESRVSELLNGKRALNLNIAKRLRDCFGIPADFILDHI
;
A
#
# COMPACT_ATOMS: atom_id res chain seq x y z
N MET A 1 18.28 4.12 -3.67
CA MET A 1 17.53 4.12 -2.39
C MET A 1 16.71 2.83 -2.35
N VAL A 2 16.43 2.23 -1.19
CA VAL A 2 15.55 1.05 -1.12
C VAL A 2 14.49 1.29 -0.05
N ILE A 3 13.22 1.23 -0.46
CA ILE A 3 12.08 1.29 0.45
C ILE A 3 11.93 -0.08 1.12
N LYS A 4 11.81 -0.11 2.45
CA LYS A 4 11.70 -1.36 3.23
C LYS A 4 10.33 -1.53 3.89
N ASN A 5 9.58 -0.44 4.04
CA ASN A 5 8.28 -0.45 4.69
C ASN A 5 7.41 0.69 4.14
N ASP A 6 6.11 0.62 4.43
CA ASP A 6 5.15 1.62 3.97
C ASP A 6 5.44 3.03 4.50
N ALA A 7 5.91 3.18 5.74
CA ALA A 7 6.24 4.50 6.28
C ALA A 7 7.33 5.21 5.45
N GLN A 8 8.34 4.45 4.98
CA GLN A 8 9.35 4.97 4.05
C GLN A 8 8.78 5.28 2.66
N TYR A 9 7.84 4.46 2.16
CA TYR A 9 7.15 4.75 0.90
C TYR A 9 6.39 6.08 0.98
N ARG A 10 5.59 6.28 2.02
CA ARG A 10 4.85 7.53 2.25
C ARG A 10 5.76 8.74 2.41
N GLU A 11 6.84 8.59 3.17
CA GLU A 11 7.83 9.66 3.34
C GLU A 11 8.45 10.04 1.99
N TYR A 12 8.88 9.06 1.21
CA TYR A 12 9.51 9.31 -0.09
C TYR A 12 8.53 9.91 -1.09
N LYS A 13 7.26 9.49 -1.05
CA LYS A 13 6.19 10.05 -1.88
C LYS A 13 5.90 11.51 -1.52
N ASN A 14 5.81 11.84 -0.22
CA ASN A 14 5.65 13.23 0.25
C ASN A 14 6.83 14.11 -0.15
N THR A 15 8.07 13.59 -0.05
CA THR A 15 9.26 14.32 -0.50
C THR A 15 9.23 14.55 -2.01
N MET A 16 8.85 13.54 -2.80
CA MET A 16 8.66 13.67 -4.24
C MET A 16 7.63 14.75 -4.58
N GLU A 17 6.46 14.75 -3.92
CA GLU A 17 5.43 15.78 -4.12
C GLU A 17 5.93 17.18 -3.73
N THR A 18 6.74 17.29 -2.68
CA THR A 18 7.36 18.56 -2.29
C THR A 18 8.29 19.09 -3.37
N ILE A 19 9.09 18.21 -3.99
CA ILE A 19 9.99 18.60 -5.10
C ILE A 19 9.17 19.03 -6.32
N ILE A 20 8.10 18.30 -6.67
CA ILE A 20 7.19 18.68 -7.75
C ILE A 20 6.55 20.05 -7.47
N ALA A 21 6.10 20.28 -6.24
CA ALA A 21 5.49 21.55 -5.84
C ALA A 21 6.48 22.71 -5.96
N LYS A 22 7.76 22.52 -5.58
CA LYS A 22 8.82 23.51 -5.81
C LYS A 22 9.02 23.79 -7.30
N GLY A 23 9.12 22.76 -8.13
CA GLY A 23 9.27 22.91 -9.59
C GLY A 23 8.06 23.63 -10.22
N THR A 24 6.85 23.33 -9.74
CA THR A 24 5.62 24.01 -10.16
C THR A 24 5.61 25.48 -9.74
N GLN A 25 6.05 25.81 -8.53
CA GLN A 25 6.19 27.21 -8.08
C GLN A 25 7.21 27.99 -8.89
N LEU A 26 8.28 27.33 -9.33
CA LEU A 26 9.28 27.93 -10.21
C LEU A 26 8.81 28.04 -11.66
N GLY A 27 7.72 27.37 -12.02
CA GLY A 27 7.15 27.34 -13.38
C GLY A 27 7.80 26.31 -14.32
N ASP A 28 8.87 25.66 -13.89
CA ASP A 28 9.55 24.59 -14.62
C ASP A 28 10.37 23.72 -13.65
N MET A 29 10.32 22.39 -13.82
CA MET A 29 11.15 21.44 -13.08
C MET A 29 12.64 21.58 -13.44
N GLU A 30 12.97 22.16 -14.60
CA GLU A 30 14.35 22.47 -14.98
C GLU A 30 14.99 23.55 -14.10
N LEU A 31 14.19 24.38 -13.43
CA LEU A 31 14.66 25.45 -12.55
C LEU A 31 14.99 24.96 -11.13
N LEU A 32 14.71 23.68 -10.83
CA LEU A 32 15.11 23.06 -9.57
C LEU A 32 16.63 22.94 -9.47
N PRO A 33 17.20 23.07 -8.26
CA PRO A 33 18.61 22.82 -8.04
C PRO A 33 18.96 21.36 -8.40
N GLN A 34 20.20 21.14 -8.85
CA GLN A 34 20.64 19.81 -9.28
C GLN A 34 20.53 18.75 -8.18
N SER A 35 20.63 19.16 -6.90
CA SER A 35 20.37 18.30 -5.74
C SER A 35 18.95 17.75 -5.75
N ASP A 36 17.94 18.62 -5.91
CA ASP A 36 16.52 18.25 -5.88
C ASP A 36 16.16 17.41 -7.11
N LYS A 37 16.77 17.66 -8.27
CA LYS A 37 16.62 16.82 -9.47
C LYS A 37 17.17 15.40 -9.27
N ASN A 38 18.38 15.28 -8.71
CA ASN A 38 18.99 13.99 -8.45
C ASN A 38 18.19 13.21 -7.39
N GLU A 39 17.73 13.90 -6.34
CA GLU A 39 16.89 13.32 -5.31
C GLU A 39 15.54 12.86 -5.88
N PHE A 40 14.91 13.67 -6.73
CA PHE A 40 13.69 13.30 -7.44
C PHE A 40 13.86 12.00 -8.24
N ILE A 41 14.96 11.87 -9.01
CA ILE A 41 15.25 10.65 -9.77
C ILE A 41 15.39 9.44 -8.84
N CYS A 42 16.20 9.56 -7.78
CA CYS A 42 16.40 8.47 -6.82
C CYS A 42 15.11 8.07 -6.07
N LEU A 43 14.26 9.04 -5.71
CA LEU A 43 12.97 8.79 -5.07
C LEU A 43 12.02 8.09 -6.04
N THR A 44 11.91 8.58 -7.28
CA THR A 44 11.00 8.02 -8.29
C THR A 44 11.38 6.58 -8.62
N ASP A 45 12.68 6.28 -8.77
CA ASP A 45 13.18 4.93 -9.03
C ASP A 45 12.87 3.97 -7.87
N ALA A 46 13.16 4.39 -6.63
CA ALA A 46 12.87 3.59 -5.44
C ALA A 46 11.36 3.36 -5.21
N ILE A 47 10.54 4.39 -5.45
CA ILE A 47 9.07 4.31 -5.43
C ILE A 47 8.58 3.35 -6.50
N HIS A 48 9.11 3.43 -7.72
CA HIS A 48 8.72 2.56 -8.82
C HIS A 48 9.06 1.09 -8.54
N GLU A 49 10.26 0.81 -8.03
CA GLU A 49 10.64 -0.56 -7.63
C GLU A 49 9.74 -1.09 -6.50
N TRP A 50 9.41 -0.24 -5.53
CA TRP A 50 8.50 -0.61 -4.45
C TRP A 50 7.06 -0.82 -4.95
N GLU A 51 6.55 0.04 -5.81
CA GLU A 51 5.22 -0.12 -6.40
C GLU A 51 5.14 -1.37 -7.27
N ALA A 52 6.17 -1.64 -8.09
CA ALA A 52 6.25 -2.86 -8.88
C ALA A 52 6.23 -4.13 -8.01
N ALA A 53 6.85 -4.08 -6.82
CA ALA A 53 6.87 -5.20 -5.88
C ALA A 53 5.62 -5.30 -4.98
N TYR A 54 4.99 -4.18 -4.63
CA TYR A 54 4.00 -4.11 -3.55
C TYR A 54 2.65 -3.45 -3.89
N HIS A 55 2.57 -2.62 -4.94
CA HIS A 55 1.34 -1.99 -5.43
C HIS A 55 0.92 -2.58 -6.78
N PRO A 56 -0.05 -3.50 -6.81
CA PRO A 56 -0.47 -4.08 -8.06
C PRO A 56 -1.32 -3.11 -8.89
N LEU A 57 -1.32 -3.34 -10.21
CA LEU A 57 -2.13 -2.64 -11.21
C LEU A 57 -3.58 -2.36 -10.73
N PRO A 58 -4.23 -1.28 -11.21
CA PRO A 58 -5.58 -0.91 -10.82
C PRO A 58 -6.55 -2.11 -10.85
N GLY A 59 -7.28 -2.32 -9.75
CA GLY A 59 -8.22 -3.43 -9.58
C GLY A 59 -7.71 -4.62 -8.75
N LYS A 60 -6.48 -4.56 -8.24
CA LYS A 60 -5.86 -5.56 -7.35
C LYS A 60 -5.61 -4.96 -5.96
N VAL A 61 -5.65 -5.78 -4.92
CA VAL A 61 -5.37 -5.34 -3.54
C VAL A 61 -3.86 -5.30 -3.29
N SER A 62 -3.36 -4.24 -2.65
CA SER A 62 -1.95 -4.12 -2.25
C SER A 62 -1.46 -5.34 -1.48
N SER A 63 -0.25 -5.80 -1.81
CA SER A 63 0.35 -6.94 -1.11
C SER A 63 0.60 -6.61 0.37
N LEU A 64 0.76 -5.33 0.72
CA LEU A 64 0.89 -4.84 2.11
C LEU A 64 -0.36 -5.13 2.93
N ILE A 65 -1.56 -4.90 2.38
CA ILE A 65 -2.81 -5.31 3.04
C ILE A 65 -2.86 -6.83 3.17
N THR A 66 -2.53 -7.57 2.11
CA THR A 66 -2.60 -9.04 2.16
C THR A 66 -1.62 -9.64 3.17
N ASP A 67 -0.44 -9.03 3.33
CA ASP A 67 0.59 -9.48 4.24
C ASP A 67 0.19 -9.18 5.69
N GLU A 68 -0.34 -7.99 5.96
CA GLU A 68 -0.89 -7.66 7.28
C GLU A 68 -2.06 -8.58 7.65
N ILE A 69 -2.94 -8.93 6.70
CA ILE A 69 -4.00 -9.93 6.95
C ILE A 69 -3.37 -11.28 7.33
N LYS A 70 -2.38 -11.77 6.57
CA LYS A 70 -1.70 -13.04 6.85
C LYS A 70 -1.04 -13.03 8.23
N LYS A 71 -0.36 -11.93 8.57
CA LYS A 71 0.28 -11.73 9.88
C LYS A 71 -0.74 -11.82 11.00
N ARG A 72 -1.85 -11.07 10.90
CA ARG A 72 -2.95 -11.13 11.87
C ARG A 72 -3.59 -12.52 11.97
N MET A 73 -3.66 -13.27 10.86
CA MET A 73 -4.12 -14.66 10.89
C MET A 73 -3.17 -15.57 11.68
N VAL A 74 -1.87 -15.40 11.51
CA VAL A 74 -0.83 -16.14 12.25
C VAL A 74 -0.86 -15.78 13.74
N ASP A 75 -0.90 -14.48 14.08
CA ASP A 75 -0.97 -14.00 15.47
C ASP A 75 -2.20 -14.54 16.21
N LYS A 76 -3.37 -14.56 15.55
CA LYS A 76 -4.61 -15.10 16.11
C LYS A 76 -4.72 -16.62 16.00
N LYS A 77 -3.75 -17.31 15.39
CA LYS A 77 -3.76 -18.76 15.09
C LYS A 77 -5.03 -19.23 14.35
N ILE A 78 -5.52 -18.42 13.42
CA ILE A 78 -6.74 -18.72 12.64
C ILE A 78 -6.40 -19.16 11.22
N LYS A 79 -7.17 -20.14 10.71
CA LYS A 79 -7.06 -20.62 9.32
C LYS A 79 -7.93 -19.78 8.39
N GLN A 80 -7.73 -19.89 7.07
CA GLN A 80 -8.54 -19.18 6.06
C GLN A 80 -10.05 -19.40 6.23
N LYS A 81 -10.46 -20.60 6.64
CA LYS A 81 -11.85 -20.93 6.96
C LYS A 81 -12.44 -20.10 8.09
N GLU A 82 -11.67 -19.87 9.15
CA GLU A 82 -12.10 -19.04 10.28
C GLU A 82 -12.06 -17.56 9.92
N ALA A 83 -11.05 -17.12 9.16
CA ALA A 83 -11.00 -15.79 8.59
C ALA A 83 -12.22 -15.49 7.70
N ALA A 84 -12.65 -16.46 6.89
CA ALA A 84 -13.85 -16.36 6.04
C ALA A 84 -15.11 -16.14 6.87
N LYS A 85 -15.27 -16.88 7.98
CA LYS A 85 -16.39 -16.70 8.91
C LYS A 85 -16.35 -15.32 9.58
N MET A 86 -15.20 -14.87 10.06
CA MET A 86 -15.05 -13.55 10.69
C MET A 86 -15.35 -12.41 9.70
N LEU A 87 -14.83 -12.52 8.47
CA LEU A 87 -15.07 -11.55 7.40
C LEU A 87 -16.46 -11.71 6.75
N GLY A 88 -17.24 -12.72 7.11
CA GLY A 88 -18.55 -12.98 6.50
C GLY A 88 -18.51 -13.14 4.99
N ILE A 89 -17.42 -13.71 4.45
CA ILE A 89 -17.23 -13.96 3.02
C ILE A 89 -16.89 -15.44 2.80
N SER A 90 -16.98 -15.91 1.55
CA SER A 90 -16.61 -17.29 1.22
C SER A 90 -15.10 -17.53 1.36
N GLU A 91 -14.70 -18.78 1.64
CA GLU A 91 -13.27 -19.16 1.69
C GLU A 91 -12.56 -18.86 0.36
N SER A 92 -13.26 -19.05 -0.77
CA SER A 92 -12.75 -18.67 -2.09
C SER A 92 -12.46 -17.18 -2.18
N ARG A 93 -13.33 -16.32 -1.63
CA ARG A 93 -13.13 -14.87 -1.62
C ARG A 93 -11.96 -14.45 -0.71
N VAL A 94 -11.76 -15.13 0.43
CA VAL A 94 -10.56 -14.93 1.26
C VAL A 94 -9.31 -15.31 0.49
N SER A 95 -9.31 -16.44 -0.22
CA SER A 95 -8.18 -16.86 -1.04
C SER A 95 -7.88 -15.85 -2.15
N GLU A 96 -8.89 -15.36 -2.88
CA GLU A 96 -8.70 -14.31 -3.90
C GLU A 96 -8.10 -13.03 -3.30
N LEU A 97 -8.55 -12.64 -2.11
CA LEU A 97 -8.05 -11.48 -1.37
C LEU A 97 -6.58 -11.68 -0.98
N LEU A 98 -6.22 -12.81 -0.36
CA LEU A 98 -4.86 -13.12 0.08
C LEU A 98 -3.85 -13.30 -1.07
N ASN A 99 -4.36 -13.56 -2.27
CA ASN A 99 -3.59 -13.69 -3.51
C ASN A 99 -3.54 -12.39 -4.34
N GLY A 100 -4.07 -11.28 -3.84
CA GLY A 100 -3.97 -10.00 -4.55
C GLY A 100 -4.85 -9.89 -5.79
N LYS A 101 -5.78 -10.83 -6.03
CA LYS A 101 -6.49 -10.94 -7.31
C LYS A 101 -7.64 -9.94 -7.48
N ARG A 102 -8.17 -9.38 -6.39
CA ARG A 102 -9.29 -8.45 -6.41
C ARG A 102 -9.06 -7.29 -5.44
N ALA A 103 -9.42 -6.09 -5.86
CA ALA A 103 -9.50 -4.90 -5.02
C ALA A 103 -10.39 -5.15 -3.78
N LEU A 104 -10.03 -4.48 -2.69
CA LEU A 104 -10.83 -4.51 -1.48
C LEU A 104 -12.11 -3.71 -1.70
N ASN A 105 -13.20 -4.08 -1.02
CA ASN A 105 -14.40 -3.24 -0.96
C ASN A 105 -14.52 -2.66 0.46
N LEU A 106 -15.26 -1.56 0.59
CA LEU A 106 -15.48 -0.86 1.86
C LEU A 106 -16.07 -1.76 2.98
N ASN A 107 -16.92 -2.72 2.65
CA ASN A 107 -17.45 -3.69 3.63
C ASN A 107 -16.35 -4.64 4.12
N ILE A 108 -15.44 -5.10 3.25
CA ILE A 108 -14.30 -5.92 3.66
C ILE A 108 -13.33 -5.07 4.49
N ALA A 109 -13.08 -3.82 4.10
CA ALA A 109 -12.23 -2.89 4.85
C ALA A 109 -12.75 -2.70 6.28
N LYS A 110 -14.05 -2.44 6.45
CA LYS A 110 -14.70 -2.33 7.77
C LYS A 110 -14.51 -3.60 8.59
N ARG A 111 -14.70 -4.78 8.00
CA ARG A 111 -14.53 -6.06 8.69
C ARG A 111 -13.09 -6.39 9.04
N LEU A 112 -12.13 -5.98 8.21
CA LEU A 112 -10.70 -6.09 8.55
C LEU A 112 -10.35 -5.21 9.75
N ARG A 113 -10.90 -4.00 9.80
CA ARG A 113 -10.77 -3.15 10.99
C ARG A 113 -11.39 -3.80 12.22
N ASP A 114 -12.64 -4.22 12.15
CA ASP A 114 -13.39 -4.67 13.32
C ASP A 114 -12.96 -6.08 13.80
N CYS A 115 -12.64 -6.99 12.88
CA CYS A 115 -12.30 -8.39 13.22
C CYS A 115 -10.78 -8.64 13.34
N PHE A 116 -9.98 -8.01 12.48
CA PHE A 116 -8.52 -8.21 12.44
C PHE A 116 -7.76 -7.11 13.19
N GLY A 117 -8.41 -5.99 13.50
CA GLY A 117 -7.79 -4.86 14.18
C GLY A 117 -6.78 -4.12 13.29
N ILE A 118 -6.97 -4.17 11.97
CA ILE A 118 -6.13 -3.45 11.01
C ILE A 118 -6.65 -2.01 10.93
N PRO A 119 -5.81 -0.98 11.15
CA PRO A 119 -6.26 0.41 11.12
C PRO A 119 -6.94 0.77 9.80
N ALA A 120 -8.05 1.51 9.88
CA ALA A 120 -8.79 1.95 8.69
C ALA A 120 -7.94 2.84 7.78
N ASP A 121 -7.11 3.71 8.37
CA ASP A 121 -6.19 4.58 7.65
C ASP A 121 -5.21 3.76 6.79
N PHE A 122 -4.60 2.72 7.38
CA PHE A 122 -3.74 1.79 6.67
C PHE A 122 -4.47 1.10 5.51
N ILE A 123 -5.70 0.62 5.72
CA ILE A 123 -6.45 -0.06 4.66
C ILE A 123 -6.80 0.91 3.51
N LEU A 124 -7.21 2.13 3.83
CA LEU A 124 -7.66 3.11 2.85
C LEU A 124 -6.52 3.72 2.03
N ASP A 125 -5.31 3.74 2.57
CA ASP A 125 -4.12 4.20 1.88
C ASP A 125 -3.56 3.15 0.89
N HIS A 126 -4.00 1.88 1.01
CA HIS A 126 -3.46 0.74 0.26
C HIS A 126 -4.50 -0.09 -0.50
N ILE A 127 -5.75 0.36 -0.58
CA ILE A 127 -6.90 -0.33 -1.21
C ILE A 127 -6.90 -0.22 -2.74
#